data_AF-A0A3D4W770-F1
#
_entry.id   AF-A0A3D4W770-F1
#
_cell.length_a   1.000
_cell.length_b   1.000
_cell.length_c   1.000
_cell.angle_alpha   90.00
_cell.angle_beta   90.00
_cell.angle_gamma   90.00
#
_symmetry.space_group_name_H-M   'P 1'
#
loop_
_entity.id
_entity.type
_entity.pdbx_description
1 polymer ?
#
loop_
_entity_poly.entity_id
_entity_poly.type
_entity_poly.pdbx_seq_one_letter_code
_entity_poly.pdbx_strand_id
1 'polypeptide(L)' 'MRSGKYKNLFIFGEDPAGCAINQDEVRNWFSKAGFVMVQDYFMTETAKMADLVLP' A
#
# COMPACT_ATOMS: atom_id res chain seq x y z
N MET A 1 5.23 9.77 -5.44
CA MET A 1 4.10 10.52 -4.83
C MET A 1 4.49 11.90 -4.26
N ARG A 2 5.47 12.63 -4.81
CA ARG A 2 6.13 13.74 -4.10
C ARG A 2 5.37 15.09 -4.03
N SER A 3 4.15 15.20 -4.57
CA SER A 3 3.34 16.44 -4.46
C SER A 3 1.82 16.26 -4.42
N GLY A 4 1.29 15.03 -4.42
CA GLY A 4 -0.16 14.77 -4.41
C GLY A 4 -0.65 14.33 -3.03
N LYS A 5 -1.67 15.01 -2.47
CA LYS A 5 -2.49 14.46 -1.36
C LYS A 5 -3.43 13.41 -1.94
N TYR A 6 -2.97 12.17 -2.07
CA TYR A 6 -3.87 11.06 -2.41
C TYR A 6 -4.74 10.74 -1.19
N LYS A 7 -6.06 10.68 -1.38
CA LYS A 7 -6.98 10.31 -0.30
C LYS A 7 -6.96 8.81 -0.04
N ASN A 8 -6.98 7.99 -1.10
CA ASN A 8 -7.04 6.54 -1.01
C ASN A 8 -5.95 5.92 -1.90
N LEU A 9 -5.55 4.69 -1.58
CA LEU A 9 -4.61 3.89 -2.36
C LEU A 9 -5.30 2.63 -2.86
N PHE A 10 -5.02 2.28 -4.11
CA PHE A 10 -5.30 0.97 -4.67
C PHE A 10 -3.98 0.38 -5.17
N ILE A 11 -3.60 -0.78 -4.62
CA ILE A 11 -2.38 -1.50 -4.95
C ILE A 11 -2.80 -2.84 -5.56
N PHE A 12 -2.28 -3.14 -6.76
CA PHE A 12 -2.71 -4.27 -7.56
C PHE A 12 -1.52 -5.18 -7.87
N GLY A 13 -1.51 -6.39 -7.31
CA GLY A 13 -0.52 -7.43 -7.56
C GLY A 13 0.92 -7.09 -7.15
N GLU A 14 1.13 -6.08 -6.30
CA GLU A 14 2.44 -5.57 -5.91
C GLU A 14 2.63 -5.57 -4.40
N ASP A 15 3.88 -5.77 -3.96
CA ASP A 15 4.27 -5.75 -2.54
C ASP A 15 5.31 -4.66 -2.22
N PRO A 16 4.96 -3.37 -2.29
CA PRO A 16 5.90 -2.29 -1.94
C PRO A 16 6.37 -2.34 -0.48
N ALA A 17 5.55 -2.81 0.47
CA ALA A 17 5.96 -2.94 1.86
C ALA A 17 7.05 -4.01 2.07
N GLY A 18 6.98 -5.12 1.33
CA GLY A 18 7.98 -6.19 1.37
C GLY A 18 9.22 -5.94 0.52
N CYS A 19 9.09 -5.26 -0.62
CA CYS A 19 10.15 -5.18 -1.64
C CYS A 19 10.85 -3.81 -1.75
N ALA A 20 10.33 -2.74 -1.16
CA ALA A 20 10.92 -1.41 -1.35
C ALA A 20 12.28 -1.25 -0.63
N ILE A 21 13.23 -0.64 -1.35
CA ILE A 21 14.53 -0.22 -0.78
C ILE A 21 14.31 0.85 0.32
N ASN A 22 13.36 1.76 0.10
CA ASN A 22 13.03 2.82 1.05
C ASN A 22 11.69 2.54 1.74
N GLN A 23 11.75 1.77 2.83
CA GLN A 23 10.56 1.39 3.59
C GLN A 23 9.86 2.59 4.26
N ASP A 24 10.60 3.62 4.65
CA ASP A 24 10.03 4.80 5.30
C ASP A 24 9.15 5.60 4.33
N GLU A 25 9.53 5.64 3.05
CA GLU A 25 8.70 6.25 2.02
C GLU A 25 7.38 5.49 1.83
N VAL A 26 7.43 4.16 1.78
CA VAL A 26 6.23 3.32 1.66
C VAL A 26 5.34 3.50 2.89
N ARG A 27 5.87 3.39 4.11
CA ARG A 27 5.11 3.60 5.35
C ARG A 27 4.42 4.97 5.39
N ASN A 28 5.09 6.00 4.87
CA ASN A 28 4.53 7.35 4.79
C ASN A 28 3.41 7.49 3.76
N TRP A 29 3.34 6.64 2.73
CA TRP A 29 2.19 6.60 1.82
C TRP A 29 0.97 6.02 2.52
N PHE A 30 1.14 4.88 3.20
CA PHE A 30 0.07 4.20 3.94
C PHE A 30 -0.46 5.08 5.08
N SER A 31 0.40 5.77 5.84
CA SER A 31 -0.03 6.64 6.94
C SER A 31 -0.80 7.89 6.49
N LYS A 32 -0.62 8.30 5.22
CA LYS A 32 -1.32 9.45 4.64
C LYS A 32 -2.59 9.08 3.90
N ALA A 33 -2.75 7.81 3.53
CA ALA A 33 -3.96 7.30 2.94
C ALA A 33 -5.06 7.21 4.01
N GLY A 34 -6.26 7.69 3.67
CA GLY A 34 -7.46 7.48 4.49
C GLY A 34 -8.12 6.12 4.25
N PHE A 35 -7.78 5.46 3.14
CA PHE A 35 -8.21 4.09 2.85
C PHE A 35 -7.23 3.42 1.88
N VAL A 36 -6.87 2.17 2.14
CA VAL A 36 -5.97 1.36 1.33
C VAL A 36 -6.66 0.06 0.92
N MET A 37 -6.81 -0.12 -0.38
CA MET A 37 -7.22 -1.38 -1.00
C MET A 37 -6.00 -2.07 -1.60
N VAL A 38 -5.85 -3.36 -1.33
CA VAL A 38 -4.90 -4.24 -2.02
C VAL A 38 -5.68 -5.35 -2.73
N GLN A 39 -5.37 -5.60 -4.00
CA GLN A 39 -5.83 -6.80 -4.70
C GLN A 39 -4.62 -7.67 -4.99
N ASP A 40 -4.59 -8.88 -4.46
CA ASP A 40 -3.43 -9.75 -4.51
C ASP A 40 -3.83 -11.23 -4.39
N TYR A 41 -3.04 -12.10 -5.02
CA TYR A 41 -3.23 -13.55 -4.96
C TYR A 41 -2.86 -14.13 -3.59
N PHE A 42 -1.92 -13.47 -2.89
CA PHE A 42 -1.41 -13.91 -1.60
C PHE A 42 -1.44 -12.78 -0.58
N MET A 43 -1.45 -13.14 0.71
CA MET A 43 -1.38 -12.16 1.80
C MET A 43 0.06 -11.65 1.97
N THR A 44 0.45 -10.69 1.13
CA THR A 44 1.75 -10.00 1.13
C THR A 44 1.91 -9.05 2.32
N GLU A 45 3.13 -8.54 2.58
CA GLU A 45 3.34 -7.55 3.64
C GLU A 45 2.52 -6.27 3.37
N THR A 46 2.37 -5.91 2.10
CA THR A 46 1.49 -4.82 1.66
C THR A 46 0.02 -5.13 1.95
N ALA A 47 -0.46 -6.34 1.62
CA ALA A 47 -1.83 -6.74 1.90
C ALA A 47 -2.18 -6.69 3.40
N LYS A 48 -1.23 -7.05 4.27
CA LYS A 48 -1.42 -6.98 5.74
C LYS A 48 -1.59 -5.55 6.27
N MET A 49 -1.11 -4.56 5.53
CA MET A 49 -1.22 -3.14 5.88
C MET A 49 -2.49 -2.47 5.33
N ALA A 50 -3.30 -3.20 4.56
CA ALA A 50 -4.48 -2.66 3.88
C ALA A 50 -5.74 -2.66 4.76
N ASP A 51 -6.66 -1.73 4.49
CA ASP A 51 -7.99 -1.70 5.09
C ASP A 51 -8.93 -2.73 4.44
N LEU A 52 -8.71 -3.02 3.16
CA LEU A 52 -9.45 -4.03 2.39
C LEU A 52 -8.50 -4.80 1.50
N VAL A 53 -8.57 -6.14 1.58
CA VAL A 53 -7.88 -7.05 0.67
C VAL A 53 -8.89 -7.75 -0.21
N LEU A 54 -8.72 -7.66 -1.53
CA LEU A 54 -9.47 -8.43 -2.51
C LEU A 54 -8.63 -9.57 -3.09
N PRO A 55 -9.26 -10.68 -3.49
CA PRO A 55 -8.60 -11.73 -4.28
C PRO A 55 -8.19 -11.25 -5.66
#